data_AF-A0A9Q1HLV9-F1
#
_entry.id   AF-A0A9Q1HLV9-F1
#
_cell.length_a   1.000
_cell.length_b   1.000
_cell.length_c   1.000
_cell.angle_alpha   90.00
_cell.angle_beta   90.00
_cell.angle_gamma   90.00
#
_symmetry.space_group_name_H-M   'P 1'
#
loop_
_entity.id
_entity.type
_entity.pdbx_description
1 polymer ?
#
loop_
_entity_poly.entity_id
_entity_poly.type
_entity_poly.pdbx_seq_one_letter_code
_entity_poly.pdbx_strand_id
1 'polypeptide(L)'
;MEKFERRFKGMGQEDQQLASHVLLFMVHGLTSGMNFPMAYFATTNVTGAQLTETSLKCIKALELMGLKVLCLTSDGASSNRKLYEMLSGDSGKEKPEHKAPNLFERGKDLYFICDVPHLLKTIRNNFENSNWNHKTRKLVVSNLKHKPLCYIKSS
;
A
#
# COMPACT_ATOMS: atom_id res chain seq x y z
N MET A 1 13.47 -12.97 30.65
CA MET A 1 14.33 -12.05 29.85
C MET A 1 15.66 -12.71 29.49
N GLU A 2 16.57 -12.96 30.43
CA GLU A 2 17.94 -13.44 30.14
C GLU A 2 18.09 -14.63 29.17
N LYS A 3 17.22 -15.66 29.27
CA LYS A 3 17.23 -16.82 28.34
C LYS A 3 16.91 -16.45 26.88
N PHE A 4 16.22 -15.34 26.64
CA PHE A 4 15.93 -14.82 25.29
C PHE A 4 17.16 -14.06 24.74
N GLU A 5 17.74 -13.17 25.54
CA GLU A 5 18.93 -12.38 25.18
C GLU A 5 20.15 -13.27 24.87
N ARG A 6 20.35 -14.36 25.62
CA ARG A 6 21.43 -15.33 25.35
C ARG A 6 21.32 -16.01 23.98
N ARG A 7 20.13 -16.12 23.38
CA ARG A 7 19.98 -16.69 22.02
C ARG A 7 20.46 -15.74 20.92
N PHE A 8 20.40 -14.42 21.14
CA PHE A 8 20.89 -13.44 20.17
C PHE A 8 22.41 -13.25 20.21
N LYS A 9 23.04 -13.35 21.39
CA LYS A 9 24.49 -13.14 21.58
C LYS A 9 25.42 -14.21 20.97
N GLY A 10 24.87 -15.29 20.39
CA GLY A 10 25.64 -16.38 19.78
C GLY A 10 25.91 -16.23 18.28
N MET A 11 25.27 -15.26 17.61
CA MET A 11 25.56 -14.91 16.22
C MET A 11 26.38 -13.61 16.22
N GLY A 12 27.31 -13.48 15.26
CA GLY A 12 28.33 -12.42 15.28
C GLY A 12 27.77 -11.00 15.32
N GLN A 13 28.58 -10.07 15.82
CA GLN A 13 28.29 -8.64 15.82
C GLN A 13 28.33 -8.07 14.39
N GLU A 14 27.30 -8.35 13.61
CA GLU A 14 26.79 -7.40 12.63
C GLU A 14 25.85 -6.44 13.39
N ASP A 15 25.85 -5.15 13.02
CA ASP A 15 24.98 -4.15 13.66
C ASP A 15 23.51 -4.48 13.41
N GLN A 16 22.89 -5.19 14.36
CA GLN A 16 21.49 -5.62 14.29
C GLN A 16 20.56 -4.41 14.32
N GLN A 17 20.21 -3.91 13.15
CA GLN A 17 19.34 -2.76 12.99
C GLN A 17 17.98 -3.05 13.63
N LEU A 18 17.62 -2.28 14.66
CA LEU A 18 16.35 -2.45 15.36
C LEU A 18 15.18 -2.18 14.41
N ALA A 19 14.26 -3.13 14.28
CA ALA A 19 13.06 -2.98 13.47
C ALA A 19 12.19 -1.81 13.98
N SER A 20 11.75 -0.95 13.06
CA SER A 20 10.91 0.22 13.35
C SER A 20 9.44 -0.02 13.03
N HIS A 21 9.13 -0.99 12.17
CA HIS A 21 7.78 -1.30 11.70
C HIS A 21 7.56 -2.81 11.60
N VAL A 22 6.29 -3.22 11.58
CA VAL A 22 5.90 -4.61 11.24
C VAL A 22 5.06 -4.56 9.97
N LEU A 23 5.55 -5.19 8.90
CA LEU A 23 4.76 -5.46 7.71
C LEU A 23 3.81 -6.61 8.00
N LEU A 24 2.51 -6.41 7.79
CA LEU A 24 1.46 -7.40 8.03
C LEU A 24 0.66 -7.67 6.75
N PHE A 25 0.56 -8.93 6.36
CA PHE A 25 -0.40 -9.40 5.36
C PHE A 25 -1.63 -9.97 6.07
N MET A 26 -2.78 -9.34 5.87
CA MET A 26 -4.06 -9.77 6.43
C MET A 26 -4.98 -10.26 5.31
N VAL A 27 -5.66 -11.38 5.56
CA VAL A 27 -6.72 -11.92 4.69
C VAL A 27 -8.05 -11.42 5.20
N HIS A 28 -8.89 -10.93 4.29
CA HIS A 28 -10.24 -10.42 4.57
C HIS A 28 -11.25 -11.10 3.63
N GLY A 29 -12.27 -11.73 4.21
CA GLY A 29 -13.37 -12.34 3.46
C GLY A 29 -14.34 -11.28 2.94
N LEU A 30 -14.58 -11.27 1.62
CA LEU A 30 -15.52 -10.31 0.99
C LEU A 30 -17.00 -10.68 1.24
N THR A 31 -17.30 -11.97 1.37
CA THR A 31 -18.66 -12.50 1.60
C THR A 31 -18.76 -13.35 2.87
N SER A 32 -17.66 -13.48 3.63
CA SER A 32 -17.57 -14.26 4.85
C SER A 32 -16.87 -13.45 5.94
N GLY A 33 -17.18 -13.71 7.21
CA GLY A 33 -16.49 -13.08 8.36
C GLY A 33 -15.03 -13.53 8.56
N MET A 34 -14.40 -14.14 7.55
CA MET A 34 -13.08 -14.76 7.65
C MET A 34 -11.98 -13.69 7.61
N ASN A 35 -11.43 -13.37 8.78
CA ASN A 35 -10.37 -12.36 8.94
C ASN A 35 -9.21 -12.96 9.73
N PHE A 36 -8.01 -13.02 9.15
CA PHE A 36 -6.83 -13.53 9.85
C PHE A 36 -5.51 -12.94 9.31
N PRO A 37 -4.48 -12.79 10.17
CA PRO A 37 -3.13 -12.47 9.73
C PRO A 37 -2.51 -13.70 9.05
N MET A 38 -2.01 -13.54 7.82
CA MET A 38 -1.37 -14.61 7.07
C MET A 38 0.15 -14.64 7.27
N ALA A 39 0.78 -13.48 7.25
CA ALA A 39 2.24 -13.34 7.41
C ALA A 39 2.58 -12.00 8.05
N TYR A 40 3.62 -11.96 8.88
CA TYR A 40 4.14 -10.75 9.48
C TYR A 40 5.67 -10.74 9.45
N PHE A 41 6.26 -9.57 9.26
CA PHE A 41 7.71 -9.39 9.17
C PHE A 41 8.12 -8.13 9.94
N ALA A 42 9.08 -8.26 10.85
CA ALA A 42 9.72 -7.11 11.48
C ALA A 42 10.68 -6.46 10.48
N THR A 43 10.54 -5.16 10.23
CA THR A 43 11.22 -4.45 9.14
C THR A 43 11.64 -3.05 9.56
N THR A 44 12.69 -2.52 8.92
CA THR A 44 13.11 -1.11 9.06
C THR A 44 12.59 -0.27 7.90
N ASN A 45 12.71 -0.80 6.68
CA ASN A 45 12.05 -0.36 5.45
C ASN A 45 11.71 -1.60 4.59
N VAL A 46 10.80 -1.43 3.63
CA VAL A 46 10.45 -2.49 2.66
C VAL A 46 10.45 -1.89 1.26
N THR A 47 11.21 -2.50 0.34
CA THR A 47 11.21 -2.09 -1.07
C THR A 47 9.98 -2.63 -1.81
N GLY A 48 9.52 -1.93 -2.86
CA GLY A 48 8.41 -2.40 -3.69
C GLY A 48 8.65 -3.79 -4.31
N ALA A 49 9.91 -4.12 -4.63
CA ALA A 49 10.27 -5.44 -5.16
C ALA A 49 10.11 -6.56 -4.12
N GLN A 50 10.64 -6.38 -2.90
CA GLN A 50 10.44 -7.33 -1.80
C GLN A 50 8.96 -7.49 -1.45
N LEU A 51 8.21 -6.39 -1.46
CA LEU A 51 6.78 -6.41 -1.22
C LEU A 51 6.04 -7.19 -2.31
N THR A 52 6.42 -7.02 -3.58
CA THR A 52 5.84 -7.77 -4.72
C THR A 52 6.09 -9.26 -4.61
N GLU A 53 7.34 -9.66 -4.36
CA GLU A 53 7.69 -11.07 -4.21
C GLU A 53 6.94 -11.72 -3.04
N THR A 54 6.86 -11.01 -1.91
CA THR A 54 6.16 -11.51 -0.70
C THR A 54 4.64 -11.57 -0.91
N SER A 55 4.07 -10.58 -1.59
CA SER A 55 2.63 -10.58 -1.94
C SER A 55 2.28 -11.75 -2.86
N LEU A 56 3.10 -12.01 -3.88
CA LEU A 56 2.92 -13.15 -4.79
C LEU A 56 3.02 -14.50 -4.06
N LYS A 57 3.94 -14.64 -3.09
CA LYS A 57 4.02 -15.83 -2.23
C LYS A 57 2.75 -16.02 -1.39
N CYS A 58 2.20 -14.93 -0.83
CA CYS A 58 0.94 -14.97 -0.08
C CYS A 58 -0.24 -15.38 -0.99
N ILE A 59 -0.41 -14.74 -2.14
CA ILE A 59 -1.47 -15.06 -3.11
C ILE A 59 -1.37 -16.53 -3.53
N LYS A 60 -0.17 -17.02 -3.88
CA LYS A 60 0.05 -18.42 -4.25
C LYS A 60 -0.39 -19.39 -3.15
N ALA A 61 -0.07 -19.11 -1.89
CA ALA A 61 -0.44 -19.95 -0.77
C ALA A 61 -1.96 -19.95 -0.52
N LEU A 62 -2.65 -18.82 -0.68
CA LEU A 62 -4.12 -18.76 -0.60
C LEU A 62 -4.80 -19.56 -1.72
N GLU A 63 -4.33 -19.42 -2.95
CA GLU A 63 -4.85 -20.16 -4.10
C GLU A 63 -4.63 -21.68 -3.95
N LEU A 64 -3.49 -22.11 -3.38
CA LEU A 64 -3.23 -23.52 -3.02
C LEU A 64 -4.14 -24.05 -1.90
N MET A 65 -4.66 -23.17 -1.04
CA MET A 65 -5.67 -23.52 -0.03
C MET A 65 -7.10 -23.51 -0.59
N GLY A 66 -7.28 -23.25 -1.89
CA GLY A 66 -8.59 -23.11 -2.53
C GLY A 66 -9.27 -21.76 -2.30
N LEU A 67 -8.59 -20.79 -1.69
CA LEU A 67 -9.09 -19.43 -1.46
C LEU A 67 -8.78 -18.56 -2.68
N LYS A 68 -9.81 -17.88 -3.21
CA LYS A 68 -9.69 -17.02 -4.39
C LYS A 68 -9.38 -15.58 -4.02
N VAL A 69 -8.22 -15.09 -4.46
CA VAL A 69 -7.80 -13.72 -4.19
C VAL A 69 -8.32 -12.80 -5.30
N LEU A 70 -9.31 -11.98 -4.97
CA LEU A 70 -9.94 -11.05 -5.92
C LEU A 70 -9.25 -9.68 -5.94
N CYS A 71 -8.75 -9.19 -4.81
CA CYS A 71 -8.12 -7.88 -4.73
C CYS A 71 -6.98 -7.82 -3.71
N LEU A 72 -6.07 -6.86 -3.92
CA LEU A 72 -5.12 -6.37 -2.92
C LEU A 72 -5.53 -4.96 -2.48
N THR A 73 -5.56 -4.73 -1.17
CA THR A 73 -5.84 -3.41 -0.58
C THR A 73 -4.61 -2.86 0.11
N SER A 74 -4.26 -1.59 -0.14
CA SER A 74 -3.13 -0.92 0.53
C SER A 74 -3.32 0.60 0.63
N ASP A 75 -2.42 1.28 1.34
CA ASP A 75 -2.37 2.74 1.36
C ASP A 75 -1.64 3.32 0.12
N GLY A 76 -1.50 4.65 0.08
CA GLY A 76 -0.81 5.36 -1.01
C GLY A 76 0.73 5.39 -0.95
N ALA A 77 1.38 4.60 -0.09
CA ALA A 77 2.84 4.62 0.07
C ALA A 77 3.58 4.33 -1.25
N SER A 78 4.81 4.84 -1.38
CA SER A 78 5.62 4.65 -2.60
C SER A 78 5.95 3.17 -2.87
N SER A 79 6.21 2.38 -1.83
CA SER A 79 6.40 0.93 -1.91
C SER A 79 5.16 0.20 -2.47
N ASN A 80 3.98 0.57 -1.99
CA ASN A 80 2.69 -0.01 -2.38
C ASN A 80 2.29 0.36 -3.81
N ARG A 81 2.54 1.62 -4.23
CA ARG A 81 2.39 2.01 -5.63
C ARG A 81 3.36 1.24 -6.54
N LYS A 82 4.60 1.03 -6.10
CA LYS A 82 5.58 0.24 -6.86
C LYS A 82 5.21 -1.24 -6.97
N LEU A 83 4.59 -1.82 -5.94
CA LEU A 83 3.97 -3.15 -6.00
C LEU A 83 2.95 -3.24 -7.14
N TYR A 84 2.04 -2.28 -7.25
CA TYR A 84 1.02 -2.29 -8.31
C TYR A 84 1.64 -2.15 -9.71
N GLU A 85 2.58 -1.22 -9.91
CA GLU A 85 3.34 -1.10 -11.18
C GLU A 85 4.04 -2.40 -11.59
N MET A 86 4.62 -3.12 -10.62
CA MET A 86 5.34 -4.38 -10.87
C MET A 86 4.40 -5.55 -11.17
N LEU A 87 3.17 -5.54 -10.63
CA LEU A 87 2.16 -6.56 -10.91
C LEU A 87 1.42 -6.33 -12.23
N SER A 88 1.06 -5.08 -12.59
CA SER A 88 0.41 -4.76 -13.87
C SER A 88 1.39 -4.73 -15.05
N GLY A 89 2.68 -4.59 -14.79
CA GLY A 89 3.69 -4.38 -15.83
C GLY A 89 3.77 -2.94 -16.34
N ASP A 90 3.22 -1.96 -15.60
CA ASP A 90 3.18 -0.54 -15.95
C ASP A 90 4.51 0.19 -15.77
N SER A 91 5.61 -0.40 -16.26
CA SER A 91 6.92 0.28 -16.27
C SER A 91 6.93 1.41 -17.30
N GLY A 92 6.34 2.56 -16.94
CA GLY A 92 6.35 3.80 -17.73
C GLY A 92 5.03 4.21 -18.39
N LYS A 93 3.87 3.65 -18.01
CA LYS A 93 2.58 4.13 -18.55
C LYS A 93 2.12 5.43 -17.86
N GLU A 94 1.50 6.34 -18.61
CA GLU A 94 0.95 7.61 -18.08
C GLU A 94 -0.22 7.43 -17.08
N LYS A 95 -0.86 6.25 -17.09
CA LYS A 95 -1.98 5.90 -16.20
C LYS A 95 -1.66 4.56 -15.53
N PRO A 96 -1.71 4.48 -14.19
CA PRO A 96 -1.57 3.20 -13.50
C PRO A 96 -2.80 2.34 -13.75
N GLU A 97 -2.61 1.07 -14.12
CA GLU A 97 -3.69 0.10 -14.21
C GLU A 97 -4.15 -0.32 -12.80
N HIS A 98 -5.46 -0.36 -12.59
CA HIS A 98 -6.08 -0.75 -11.32
C HIS A 98 -6.29 -2.27 -11.20
N LYS A 99 -5.62 -3.05 -12.03
CA LYS A 99 -5.69 -4.50 -12.09
C LYS A 99 -4.42 -5.10 -12.71
N ALA A 100 -4.21 -6.39 -12.48
CA ALA A 100 -3.21 -7.21 -13.15
C ALA A 100 -3.80 -8.60 -13.48
N PRO A 101 -3.30 -9.31 -14.49
CA PRO A 101 -3.71 -10.69 -14.72
C PRO A 101 -3.28 -11.57 -13.52
N ASN A 102 -4.18 -12.41 -13.01
CA ASN A 102 -3.84 -13.32 -11.91
C ASN A 102 -2.89 -14.41 -12.43
N LEU A 103 -1.66 -14.43 -11.91
CA LEU A 103 -0.62 -15.40 -12.31
C LEU A 103 -0.95 -16.85 -11.93
N PHE A 104 -1.89 -17.06 -11.01
CA PHE A 104 -2.25 -18.38 -10.45
C PHE A 104 -3.60 -18.91 -10.97
N GLU A 105 -4.44 -18.06 -11.58
CA GLU A 105 -5.70 -18.48 -12.21
C GLU A 105 -5.92 -17.76 -13.55
N ARG A 106 -5.89 -18.53 -14.65
CA ARG A 106 -6.09 -17.99 -16.00
C ARG A 106 -7.49 -17.40 -16.17
N GLY A 107 -7.57 -16.24 -16.81
CA GLY A 107 -8.83 -15.58 -17.15
C GLY A 107 -9.47 -14.79 -16.01
N LYS A 108 -8.80 -14.63 -14.87
CA LYS A 108 -9.21 -13.70 -13.81
C LYS A 108 -8.18 -12.59 -13.64
N ASP A 109 -8.68 -11.40 -13.35
CA ASP A 109 -7.88 -10.25 -12.96
C ASP A 109 -7.81 -10.15 -11.43
N LEU A 110 -6.66 -9.73 -10.92
CA LEU A 110 -6.42 -9.30 -9.55
C LEU A 110 -6.57 -7.77 -9.50
N TYR A 111 -7.52 -7.27 -8.71
CA TYR A 111 -7.82 -5.83 -8.62
C TYR A 111 -7.00 -5.13 -7.53
N PHE A 112 -6.69 -3.85 -7.73
CA PHE A 112 -5.97 -3.02 -6.75
C PHE A 112 -6.90 -1.97 -6.16
N ILE A 113 -7.01 -1.96 -4.82
CA ILE A 113 -7.89 -1.07 -4.07
C ILE A 113 -7.03 -0.20 -3.14
N CYS A 114 -7.21 1.11 -3.22
CA CYS A 114 -6.60 2.04 -2.27
C CYS A 114 -7.47 2.19 -1.03
N ASP A 115 -6.87 2.34 0.15
CA ASP A 115 -7.61 2.63 1.37
C ASP A 115 -8.35 3.98 1.29
N VAL A 116 -9.68 3.91 1.22
CA VAL A 116 -10.55 5.08 1.01
C VAL A 116 -10.49 6.07 2.19
N PRO A 117 -10.52 5.66 3.46
CA PRO A 117 -10.27 6.56 4.60
C PRO A 117 -8.96 7.34 4.51
N HIS A 118 -7.84 6.71 4.16
CA HIS A 118 -6.55 7.39 3.96
C HIS A 118 -6.57 8.35 2.77
N LEU A 119 -7.23 8.00 1.66
CA LEU A 119 -7.44 8.93 0.54
C LEU A 119 -8.25 10.16 0.95
N LEU A 120 -9.39 9.98 1.64
CA LEU A 120 -10.24 11.09 2.10
C LEU A 120 -9.50 11.99 3.09
N LYS A 121 -8.73 11.42 4.02
CA LYS A 121 -7.87 12.19 4.95
C LYS A 121 -6.81 12.99 4.20
N THR A 122 -6.18 12.40 3.19
CA THR A 122 -5.16 13.08 2.35
C THR A 122 -5.78 14.24 1.57
N ILE A 123 -6.95 14.02 0.96
CA ILE A 123 -7.72 15.06 0.26
C ILE A 123 -8.07 16.22 1.21
N ARG A 124 -8.59 15.93 2.40
CA ARG A 124 -8.88 16.93 3.44
C ARG A 124 -7.65 17.74 3.84
N ASN A 125 -6.52 17.08 4.10
CA ASN A 125 -5.26 17.73 4.44
C ASN A 125 -4.77 18.64 3.30
N ASN A 126 -4.95 18.23 2.04
CA ASN A 126 -4.57 19.02 0.88
C ASN A 126 -5.43 20.29 0.74
N PHE A 127 -6.75 20.21 0.98
CA PHE A 127 -7.65 21.37 1.01
C PHE A 127 -7.34 22.34 2.17
N GLU A 128 -6.98 21.82 3.34
CA GLU A 128 -6.61 22.64 4.52
C GLU A 128 -5.31 23.42 4.26
N ASN A 129 -4.28 22.72 3.78
CA ASN A 129 -2.99 23.32 3.42
C ASN A 129 -3.07 24.25 2.20
N SER A 130 -4.07 24.10 1.33
CA SER A 130 -4.23 24.98 0.17
C SER A 130 -4.87 26.32 0.50
N ASN A 131 -5.54 26.45 1.66
CA ASN A 131 -6.21 27.67 2.12
C ASN A 131 -5.41 28.48 3.15
N TRP A 132 -4.90 27.85 4.22
CA TRP A 132 -4.38 28.59 5.39
C TRP A 132 -2.84 28.67 5.46
N ASN A 133 -2.09 27.69 4.94
CA ASN A 133 -0.62 27.59 5.14
C ASN A 133 0.16 27.42 3.82
N HIS A 134 0.62 28.54 3.27
CA HIS A 134 1.19 28.67 1.92
C HIS A 134 2.51 27.90 1.65
N LYS A 135 2.42 26.63 1.26
CA LYS A 135 3.34 26.01 0.25
C LYS A 135 2.53 25.27 -0.83
N THR A 136 2.02 26.07 -1.75
CA THR A 136 0.91 25.76 -2.67
C THR A 136 1.34 25.28 -4.06
N ARG A 137 0.47 24.55 -4.78
CA ARG A 137 0.68 24.24 -6.20
C ARG A 137 -0.50 24.35 -7.20
N LYS A 138 -1.73 24.83 -6.94
CA LYS A 138 -2.45 25.40 -5.76
C LYS A 138 -3.94 24.99 -5.84
N LEU A 139 -4.75 25.23 -4.79
CA LEU A 139 -6.21 25.25 -4.92
C LEU A 139 -6.89 26.16 -3.87
N VAL A 140 -7.64 27.18 -4.30
CA VAL A 140 -8.46 28.04 -3.42
C VAL A 140 -9.77 28.32 -4.16
N VAL A 141 -10.91 28.28 -3.46
CA VAL A 141 -12.21 28.70 -4.00
C VAL A 141 -12.90 29.60 -2.98
N SER A 142 -12.82 30.91 -3.21
CA SER A 142 -13.49 31.93 -2.41
C SER A 142 -14.81 32.37 -3.05
N ASN A 143 -15.86 32.50 -2.24
CA ASN A 143 -17.22 32.97 -2.56
C ASN A 143 -18.06 32.14 -3.55
N LEU A 144 -18.93 31.30 -2.99
CA LEU A 144 -20.27 31.10 -3.55
C LEU A 144 -21.07 32.41 -3.38
N LYS A 145 -21.25 33.13 -4.50
CA LYS A 145 -22.14 34.30 -4.79
C LYS A 145 -21.50 35.66 -5.14
N HIS A 146 -20.22 35.95 -4.84
CA HIS A 146 -19.52 37.13 -5.39
C HIS A 146 -18.07 36.78 -5.84
N LYS A 147 -17.91 36.59 -7.17
CA LYS A 147 -16.66 36.31 -7.90
C LYS A 147 -15.56 37.38 -7.70
N PRO A 148 -14.29 37.17 -8.14
CA PRO A 148 -13.68 35.95 -8.71
C PRO A 148 -12.35 35.51 -8.03
N LEU A 149 -11.97 34.25 -8.20
CA LEU A 149 -10.58 33.84 -8.52
C LEU A 149 -10.53 32.34 -8.87
N CYS A 150 -10.30 32.04 -10.14
CA CYS A 150 -9.93 30.70 -10.58
C CYS A 150 -8.44 30.46 -10.29
N TYR A 151 -8.01 29.21 -10.11
CA TYR A 151 -7.00 28.57 -10.98
C TYR A 151 -6.94 27.06 -10.66
N ILE A 152 -6.95 26.24 -11.72
CA ILE A 152 -6.91 24.77 -11.65
C ILE A 152 -5.77 24.30 -12.57
N LYS A 153 -4.86 23.47 -12.05
CA LYS A 153 -4.41 22.22 -12.69
C LYS A 153 -3.37 21.50 -11.83
N SER A 154 -3.63 20.23 -11.54
CA SER A 154 -2.59 19.27 -11.16
C SER A 154 -1.88 18.78 -12.42
N SER A 155 -0.55 18.69 -12.36
CA SER A 155 0.31 17.99 -13.33
C SER A 155 1.48 17.40 -12.55
#